data_AF-A0A7V2T347-F1
#
_entry.id   AF-A0A7V2T347-F1
#
_cell.length_a   1.000
_cell.length_b   1.000
_cell.length_c   1.000
_cell.angle_alpha   90.00
_cell.angle_beta   90.00
_cell.angle_gamma   90.00
#
_symmetry.space_group_name_H-M   'P 1'
#
loop_
_entity.id
_entity.type
_entity.pdbx_description
1 polymer ?
#
loop_
_entity_poly.entity_id
_entity_poly.type
_entity_poly.pdbx_seq_one_letter_code
_entity_poly.pdbx_strand_id
1 'polypeptide(L)' 'MTAYNAEIDASGKKCPTSIINASRGLKGLNDGEVLKLIATDIGTI' A
#
# COMPACT_ATOMS: atom_id res chain seq x y z
N MET A 1 -18.56 6.57 0.40
CA MET A 1 -17.87 5.75 -0.63
C MET A 1 -16.40 6.09 -0.56
N THR A 2 -15.56 5.13 -0.19
CA THR A 2 -14.12 5.38 0.03
C THR A 2 -13.44 5.64 -1.30
N ALA A 3 -12.88 6.85 -1.45
CA ALA A 3 -12.21 7.33 -2.65
C ALA A 3 -10.77 6.81 -2.71
N TYR A 4 -10.59 5.55 -3.08
CA TYR A 4 -9.29 5.00 -3.44
C TYR A 4 -9.36 4.34 -4.81
N ASN A 5 -8.27 4.44 -5.55
CA ASN A 5 -8.14 3.94 -6.92
C ASN A 5 -7.59 2.52 -6.95
N ALA A 6 -6.77 2.15 -5.97
CA ALA A 6 -6.23 0.81 -5.82
C ALA A 6 -6.16 0.40 -4.34
N GLU A 7 -6.25 -0.91 -4.09
CA GLU A 7 -6.11 -1.50 -2.75
C GLU A 7 -5.07 -2.61 -2.78
N ILE A 8 -4.14 -2.60 -1.83
CA ILE A 8 -3.14 -3.64 -1.65
C ILE A 8 -3.15 -4.11 -0.20
N ASP A 9 -3.37 -5.41 -0.02
CA ASP A 9 -3.22 -6.08 1.27
C ASP A 9 -1.79 -6.64 1.41
N ALA A 10 -1.03 -6.05 2.33
CA ALA A 10 0.28 -6.48 2.77
C ALA A 10 0.26 -6.91 4.24
N SER A 11 -0.91 -7.26 4.79
CA SER A 11 -1.04 -7.79 6.15
C SER A 11 -0.22 -9.08 6.33
N GLY A 12 0.34 -9.25 7.53
CA GLY A 12 1.22 -10.39 7.85
C GLY A 12 2.60 -10.37 7.18
N LYS A 13 2.88 -9.43 6.28
CA LYS A 13 4.23 -9.21 5.74
C LYS A 13 5.03 -8.30 6.68
N LYS A 14 6.31 -8.64 6.89
CA LYS A 14 7.24 -7.84 7.68
C LYS A 14 8.03 -6.88 6.80
N CYS A 15 8.47 -5.75 7.36
CA CYS A 15 9.46 -4.87 6.76
C CYS A 15 10.68 -5.70 6.28
N PRO A 16 11.20 -5.47 5.05
CA PRO A 16 10.90 -4.38 4.10
C PRO A 16 9.80 -4.68 3.08
N THR A 17 9.26 -5.90 3.08
CA THR A 17 8.35 -6.40 2.02
C THR A 17 7.08 -5.58 1.87
N SER A 18 6.53 -5.05 2.97
CA SER A 18 5.30 -4.25 2.98
C SER A 18 5.48 -2.90 2.26
N ILE A 19 6.62 -2.24 2.46
CA ILE A 19 7.00 -1.01 1.75
C ILE A 19 7.24 -1.26 0.26
N ILE A 20 7.87 -2.39 -0.08
CA ILE A 20 8.10 -2.77 -1.49
C ILE A 20 6.76 -2.98 -2.20
N ASN A 21 5.78 -3.60 -1.54
CA ASN A 21 4.45 -3.78 -2.09
C ASN A 21 3.71 -2.44 -2.27
N ALA A 22 3.83 -1.53 -1.31
CA ALA A 22 3.28 -0.17 -1.42
C ALA A 22 3.90 0.59 -2.61
N SER A 23 5.23 0.59 -2.72
CA SER A 23 5.96 1.23 -3.82
C SER A 23 5.59 0.64 -5.18
N ARG A 24 5.39 -0.68 -5.27
CA ARG A 24 4.90 -1.34 -6.48
C ARG A 24 3.47 -0.91 -6.84
N GLY A 25 2.60 -0.76 -5.84
CA GLY A 25 1.25 -0.23 -6.05
C GLY A 25 1.26 1.20 -6.59
N LEU A 26 2.12 2.06 -6.05
CA LEU A 26 2.26 3.44 -6.50
C LEU A 26 2.75 3.56 -7.95
N LYS A 27 3.62 2.66 -8.42
CA LYS A 27 4.07 2.66 -9.82
C LYS A 27 2.96 2.42 -10.84
N GLY A 28 1.83 1.83 -10.41
CA GLY A 28 0.67 1.59 -11.27
C GLY A 28 -0.37 2.71 -11.23
N LEU A 29 -0.14 3.77 -10.44
CA LEU A 29 -1.09 4.85 -10.23
C LEU A 29 -0.62 6.12 -10.95
N ASN A 30 -1.58 6.89 -11.44
CA ASN A 30 -1.37 8.20 -11.99
C ASN A 30 -1.38 9.27 -10.89
N ASP A 31 -0.85 10.44 -11.21
CA ASP A 31 -0.85 11.58 -10.30
C ASP A 31 -2.29 11.93 -9.86
N GLY A 32 -2.48 12.05 -8.55
CA GLY A 32 -3.79 12.33 -7.94
C GLY A 32 -4.62 11.09 -7.60
N GLU A 33 -4.16 9.88 -7.97
CA GLU A 33 -4.80 8.64 -7.57
C GLU A 33 -4.34 8.19 -6.17
N VAL A 34 -5.26 7.59 -5.41
CA VAL A 34 -5.03 7.21 -4.01
C VAL A 34 -4.90 5.69 -3.88
N LEU A 35 -3.79 5.25 -3.30
CA LEU A 35 -3.57 3.85 -2.91
C LEU A 35 -4.02 3.61 -1.47
N LYS A 36 -4.87 2.61 -1.25
CA LYS A 36 -5.15 2.06 0.08
C LYS A 36 -4.23 0.87 0.35
N LEU A 37 -3.34 1.02 1.32
CA LEU A 37 -2.45 -0.05 1.78
C LEU A 37 -2.91 -0.57 3.14
N ILE A 38 -3.15 -1.88 3.24
CA ILE A 38 -3.42 -2.56 4.51
C ILE A 38 -2.13 -3.24 4.94
N ALA A 39 -1.55 -2.81 6.06
CA ALA A 39 -0.32 -3.39 6.61
C ALA A 39 -0.45 -3.55 8.13
N THR A 40 0.16 -4.61 8.66
CA THR A 40 0.15 -4.94 10.10
C THR A 40 1.57 -4.98 10.68
N ASP A 41 2.52 -4.38 9.99
CA ASP A 41 3.93 -4.36 10.38
C ASP A 41 4.20 -3.16 11.32
N ILE A 42 5.04 -3.37 12.34
CA ILE A 42 5.36 -2.34 13.36
C ILE A 42 6.05 -1.13 12.72
N GLY A 43 6.78 -1.33 11.61
CA GLY A 43 7.47 -0.25 10.88
C GLY A 43 6.57 0.60 9.97
N THR A 44 5.28 0.28 9.82
CA THR A 44 4.32 1.02 8.98
C THR A 44 3.41 1.94 9.81
N ILE A 45 3.65 2.06 11.13
CA ILE A 45 3.05 3.11 11.99
C ILE A 45 3.63 4.49 11.65
#